data_AF-A0A931ZUP2-F1
#
_entry.id   AF-A0A931ZUP2-F1
#
_cell.length_a   1.000
_cell.length_b   1.000
_cell.length_c   1.000
_cell.angle_alpha   90.00
_cell.angle_beta   90.00
_cell.angle_gamma   90.00
#
_symmetry.space_group_name_H-M   'P 1'
#
loop_
_entity.id
_entity.type
_entity.pdbx_description
1 polymer ?
#
loop_
_entity_poly.entity_id
_entity_poly.type
_entity_poly.pdbx_seq_one_letter_code
_entity_poly.pdbx_strand_id
1 'polypeptide(L)'
;MRTLALVALAVLLPRASARSQQDSPAATNGVALPPRVIEAARLADSRVEIDGHLDEPAWSAAQEATDFLQFQPNPGAPASQRTVARVLYDDGGIYVAARLFDSDPSALIARLARRDEQVFSDWFYVLLDSYHDRRTGFAFGVNPRGVKVDLQYSEDVRPDAGWDAVWDVATAVDAEGWTAEFRIPLSQLRFSAGAATWGVNFRRHIARLDEISDWSPVPRGGTAFVSAAGELTGLSDLKPRQRLEVQPYVLTGVRQVPGDIADPFYRPTELTGTLGADLKYGVTSDLTLSLTLNPDFGQVEADPSVVNLSGFETFFPERRPFFLEGAEIFRPTFPQFPAMFHTRRIGRPPQGSSPNDAAYAEMPEATTILGAGKLTGKTAAGWSIGVFDAVTAAEHLRYVDPLGLRGSAPVEPLTNYGVLRVARDYSRGQTILGALATTTHRALPATGELDFLPEAAYVVGADGLRRFGGGRYEIAGSLFGSRVLGSAAAIDRIQRNAVHRLQRPDATHLDYDPTRTVLDGYNANLNFQKRTGHLRLYSEVRARSPGFEANDLGYLGRADQISSNARLWYDQFRPGRWFRSWQLNVSSWGNWSFGGERQWTGVAMWGNAQLKNFWTVMGGTDHSFA
;
A
#
# COMPACT_ATOMS: atom_id res chain seq x y z
N MET A 1 9.62 39.83 -8.61
CA MET A 1 10.84 39.07 -8.95
C MET A 1 11.85 39.22 -7.82
N ARG A 2 11.86 38.26 -6.89
CA ARG A 2 12.91 38.09 -5.88
C ARG A 2 13.24 36.60 -5.80
N THR A 3 14.53 36.34 -5.76
CA THR A 3 15.24 35.13 -6.12
C THR A 3 14.96 33.98 -5.15
N LEU A 4 14.37 32.87 -5.63
CA LEU A 4 14.36 31.58 -4.92
C LEU A 4 15.77 30.98 -5.02
N ALA A 5 16.51 31.01 -3.90
CA ALA A 5 17.79 30.33 -3.79
C ALA A 5 17.55 28.82 -3.58
N LEU A 6 17.78 28.02 -4.63
CA LEU A 6 17.99 26.58 -4.50
C LEU A 6 19.25 26.34 -3.64
N VAL A 7 19.08 25.75 -2.47
CA VAL A 7 20.20 25.19 -1.70
C VAL A 7 20.63 23.89 -2.39
N ALA A 8 21.60 23.99 -3.29
CA ALA A 8 22.33 22.86 -3.84
C ALA A 8 23.41 22.42 -2.85
N LEU A 9 23.31 21.20 -2.32
CA LEU A 9 24.38 20.59 -1.51
C LEU A 9 25.51 20.14 -2.45
N ALA A 10 26.53 20.98 -2.60
CA ALA A 10 27.76 20.64 -3.32
C ALA A 10 28.61 19.66 -2.49
N VAL A 11 28.70 18.41 -2.93
CA VAL A 11 29.64 17.43 -2.36
C VAL A 11 31.03 17.72 -2.95
N LEU A 12 31.90 18.33 -2.15
CA LEU A 12 33.33 18.43 -2.42
C LEU A 12 33.97 17.05 -2.24
N LEU A 13 34.32 16.39 -3.36
CA LEU A 13 35.19 15.21 -3.35
C LEU A 13 36.65 15.67 -3.21
N PRO A 14 37.42 15.18 -2.23
CA PRO A 14 38.85 15.40 -2.21
C PRO A 14 39.51 14.61 -3.35
N ARG A 15 40.35 15.30 -4.14
CA ARG A 15 41.31 14.65 -5.05
C ARG A 15 42.37 13.94 -4.22
N ALA A 16 42.21 12.63 -4.02
CA ALA A 16 43.29 11.79 -3.53
C ALA A 16 44.14 11.33 -4.73
N SER A 17 45.39 11.78 -4.76
CA SER A 17 46.40 11.31 -5.71
C SER A 17 46.65 9.81 -5.52
N ALA A 18 46.50 9.04 -6.60
CA ALA A 18 46.77 7.61 -6.60
C ALA A 18 48.26 7.33 -6.40
N ARG A 19 48.60 6.58 -5.36
CA ARG A 19 49.85 5.84 -5.26
C ARG A 19 49.51 4.36 -5.34
N SER A 20 50.10 3.68 -6.31
CA SER A 20 49.91 2.27 -6.60
C SER A 20 50.39 1.39 -5.44
N GLN A 21 49.53 0.49 -4.96
CA GLN A 21 49.95 -0.69 -4.22
C GLN A 21 49.09 -1.89 -4.66
N GLN A 22 49.79 -2.96 -5.02
CA GLN A 22 49.31 -4.17 -5.68
C GLN A 22 48.42 -5.06 -4.80
N ASP A 23 47.45 -5.67 -5.47
CA ASP A 23 46.77 -6.96 -5.27
C ASP A 23 46.22 -7.36 -3.89
N SER A 24 44.90 -7.27 -3.79
CA SER A 24 44.05 -8.23 -3.06
C SER A 24 42.83 -8.53 -3.93
N PRO A 25 42.37 -9.79 -4.05
CA PRO A 25 41.36 -10.17 -5.02
C PRO A 25 40.03 -9.45 -4.75
N ALA A 26 39.48 -8.92 -5.85
CA ALA A 26 38.35 -8.02 -5.89
C ALA A 26 37.16 -8.49 -5.04
N ALA A 27 36.75 -7.64 -4.09
CA ALA A 27 35.35 -7.57 -3.71
C ALA A 27 34.54 -7.28 -4.99
N THR A 28 33.67 -8.20 -5.37
CA THR A 28 32.75 -8.06 -6.51
C THR A 28 31.82 -6.87 -6.29
N ASN A 29 32.29 -5.71 -6.74
CA ASN A 29 31.52 -4.49 -6.87
C ASN A 29 30.42 -4.69 -7.92
N GLY A 30 29.21 -4.98 -7.48
CA GLY A 30 27.97 -4.50 -8.12
C GLY A 30 27.72 -4.88 -9.58
N VAL A 31 28.24 -6.00 -10.09
CA VAL A 31 27.67 -6.64 -11.28
C VAL A 31 26.41 -7.36 -10.81
N ALA A 32 25.25 -6.94 -11.32
CA ALA A 32 24.01 -7.66 -11.09
C ALA A 32 24.22 -9.09 -11.62
N LEU A 33 24.19 -10.08 -10.72
CA LEU A 33 24.18 -11.47 -11.14
C LEU A 33 22.98 -11.66 -12.09
N PRO A 34 23.13 -12.40 -13.20
CA PRO A 34 21.98 -12.73 -14.04
C PRO A 34 20.90 -13.38 -13.16
N PRO A 35 19.61 -13.08 -13.40
CA PRO A 35 18.53 -13.66 -12.61
C PRO A 35 18.64 -15.18 -12.67
N ARG A 36 18.57 -15.83 -11.51
CA ARG A 36 18.54 -17.30 -11.47
C ARG A 36 17.28 -17.78 -12.15
N VAL A 37 17.36 -18.87 -12.91
CA VAL A 37 16.24 -19.45 -13.64
C VAL A 37 16.00 -20.86 -13.15
N ILE A 38 14.73 -21.21 -12.93
CA ILE A 38 14.28 -22.57 -12.67
C ILE A 38 13.06 -22.87 -13.53
N GLU A 39 13.03 -24.04 -14.17
CA GLU A 39 11.90 -24.51 -14.95
C GLU A 39 10.95 -25.32 -14.07
N ALA A 40 9.67 -24.95 -14.06
CA ALA A 40 8.61 -25.72 -13.41
C ALA A 40 8.27 -26.95 -14.27
N ALA A 41 8.18 -28.13 -13.66
CA ALA A 41 7.70 -29.31 -14.37
C ALA A 41 6.17 -29.43 -14.23
N ARG A 42 5.49 -29.74 -15.35
CA ARG A 42 4.04 -29.94 -15.32
C ARG A 42 3.72 -31.27 -14.65
N LEU A 43 2.88 -31.22 -13.63
CA LEU A 43 2.33 -32.40 -12.98
C LEU A 43 1.32 -33.04 -13.95
N ALA A 44 1.62 -34.26 -14.39
CA ALA A 44 0.75 -35.05 -15.28
C ALA A 44 -0.37 -35.73 -14.46
N ASP A 45 -0.91 -36.87 -14.92
CA ASP A 45 -1.97 -37.64 -14.23
C ASP A 45 -1.58 -38.19 -12.83
N SER A 46 -0.37 -37.91 -12.35
CA SER A 46 0.13 -38.25 -11.02
C SER A 46 -0.36 -37.25 -9.97
N ARG A 47 -0.95 -37.73 -8.87
CA ARG A 47 -1.30 -36.91 -7.71
C ARG A 47 -0.08 -36.73 -6.80
N VAL A 48 0.14 -35.51 -6.32
CA VAL A 48 1.02 -35.22 -5.17
C VAL A 48 0.12 -35.12 -3.94
N GLU A 49 0.39 -35.92 -2.91
CA GLU A 49 -0.31 -35.80 -1.64
C GLU A 49 0.50 -34.86 -0.74
N ILE A 50 -0.16 -33.86 -0.15
CA ILE A 50 0.53 -32.89 0.70
C ILE A 50 0.61 -33.47 2.11
N ASP A 51 1.62 -34.30 2.35
CA ASP A 51 1.84 -34.99 3.63
C ASP A 51 3.19 -34.64 4.29
N GLY A 52 4.07 -33.93 3.56
CA GLY A 52 5.35 -33.44 4.03
C GLY A 52 6.50 -34.38 3.70
N HIS A 53 6.25 -35.52 3.05
CA HIS A 53 7.25 -36.47 2.58
C HIS A 53 7.49 -36.28 1.07
N LEU A 54 8.74 -36.36 0.62
CA LEU A 54 9.09 -36.07 -0.79
C LEU A 54 9.27 -37.38 -1.58
N ASP A 55 8.34 -38.31 -1.42
CA ASP A 55 8.47 -39.68 -1.91
C ASP A 55 7.87 -39.87 -3.32
N GLU A 56 7.04 -38.93 -3.78
CA GLU A 56 6.38 -39.03 -5.08
C GLU A 56 7.38 -38.93 -6.25
N PRO A 57 7.26 -39.82 -7.26
CA PRO A 57 8.10 -39.77 -8.45
C PRO A 57 8.07 -38.43 -9.20
N ALA A 58 6.95 -37.70 -9.11
CA ALA A 58 6.79 -36.40 -9.75
C ALA A 58 7.85 -35.38 -9.31
N TRP A 59 8.29 -35.44 -8.04
CA TRP A 59 9.34 -34.55 -7.53
C TRP A 59 10.70 -34.79 -8.19
N SER A 60 10.98 -36.02 -8.62
CA SER A 60 12.24 -36.37 -9.29
C SER A 60 12.34 -35.82 -10.71
N ALA A 61 11.21 -35.47 -11.33
CA ALA A 61 11.17 -34.89 -12.67
C ALA A 61 11.39 -33.37 -12.68
N ALA A 62 11.27 -32.70 -11.53
CA ALA A 62 11.44 -31.26 -11.40
C ALA A 62 12.91 -30.85 -11.26
N GLN A 63 13.27 -29.71 -11.86
CA GLN A 63 14.59 -29.12 -11.67
C GLN A 63 14.82 -28.74 -10.20
N GLU A 64 16.04 -28.95 -9.71
CA GLU A 64 16.45 -28.56 -8.36
C GLU A 64 16.94 -27.10 -8.31
N ALA A 65 16.34 -26.29 -7.44
CA ALA A 65 16.93 -25.04 -6.95
C ALA A 65 17.89 -25.35 -5.81
N THR A 66 19.19 -25.21 -6.06
CA THR A 66 20.30 -25.43 -5.09
C THR A 66 21.13 -24.16 -4.87
N ASP A 67 22.24 -24.28 -4.14
CA ASP A 67 23.28 -23.25 -4.00
C ASP A 67 22.76 -21.92 -3.46
N PHE A 68 21.94 -22.00 -2.42
CA PHE A 68 21.41 -20.84 -1.71
C PHE A 68 22.57 -19.99 -1.18
N LEU A 69 22.39 -18.67 -1.23
CA LEU A 69 23.38 -17.71 -0.76
C LEU A 69 22.83 -16.98 0.45
N GLN A 70 23.67 -16.81 1.47
CA GLN A 70 23.33 -16.09 2.68
C GLN A 70 22.98 -14.65 2.34
N PHE A 71 21.81 -14.21 2.79
CA PHE A 71 21.44 -12.80 2.97
C PHE A 71 22.02 -12.25 4.27
N GLN A 72 22.09 -13.07 5.31
CA GLN A 72 22.80 -12.82 6.56
C GLN A 72 23.19 -14.15 7.21
N PRO A 73 24.22 -14.22 8.06
CA PRO A 73 25.07 -13.11 8.50
C PRO A 73 26.14 -12.69 7.49
N ASN A 74 26.48 -13.51 6.50
CA ASN A 74 27.56 -13.21 5.55
C ASN A 74 27.02 -13.04 4.11
N PRO A 75 26.54 -11.84 3.72
CA PRO A 75 25.94 -11.64 2.40
C PRO A 75 26.76 -12.17 1.23
N GLY A 76 26.16 -13.06 0.44
CA GLY A 76 26.74 -13.68 -0.75
C GLY A 76 27.62 -14.91 -0.50
N ALA A 77 27.84 -15.32 0.76
CA ALA A 77 28.47 -16.60 1.07
C ALA A 77 27.50 -17.78 0.82
N PRO A 78 27.99 -19.00 0.56
CA PRO A 78 27.14 -20.18 0.53
C PRO A 78 26.35 -20.36 1.85
N ALA A 79 25.10 -20.82 1.75
CA ALA A 79 24.30 -21.20 2.91
C ALA A 79 25.05 -22.25 3.75
N SER A 80 24.99 -22.14 5.08
CA SER A 80 25.70 -23.08 5.98
C SER A 80 25.04 -24.46 6.01
N GLN A 81 23.77 -24.55 5.62
CA GLN A 81 22.99 -25.77 5.56
C GLN A 81 22.39 -25.93 4.16
N ARG A 82 22.59 -27.10 3.55
CA ARG A 82 22.12 -27.38 2.19
C ARG A 82 20.59 -27.26 2.13
N THR A 83 20.09 -26.62 1.09
CA THR A 83 18.66 -26.47 0.83
C THR A 83 18.40 -26.78 -0.64
N VAL A 84 17.35 -27.56 -0.90
CA VAL A 84 16.92 -27.94 -2.24
C VAL A 84 15.43 -27.63 -2.36
N ALA A 85 15.04 -26.84 -3.36
CA ALA A 85 13.64 -26.59 -3.68
C ALA A 85 13.29 -27.11 -5.07
N ARG A 86 12.05 -27.51 -5.29
CA ARG A 86 11.52 -27.97 -6.58
C ARG A 86 10.14 -27.39 -6.82
N VAL A 87 9.77 -27.16 -8.08
CA VAL A 87 8.48 -26.58 -8.44
C VAL A 87 7.77 -27.46 -9.46
N LEU A 88 6.52 -27.80 -9.15
CA LEU A 88 5.58 -28.44 -10.06
C LEU A 88 4.35 -27.54 -10.26
N TYR A 89 3.61 -27.78 -11.33
CA TYR A 89 2.34 -27.08 -11.57
C TYR A 89 1.32 -27.93 -12.33
N ASP A 90 0.04 -27.66 -12.12
CA ASP A 90 -1.06 -28.19 -12.92
C ASP A 90 -2.11 -27.08 -13.18
N ASP A 91 -3.28 -27.47 -13.72
CA ASP A 91 -4.39 -26.54 -13.98
C ASP A 91 -5.09 -26.05 -12.68
N GLY A 92 -4.74 -26.62 -11.52
CA GLY A 92 -5.30 -26.32 -10.21
C GLY A 92 -4.40 -25.48 -9.30
N GLY A 93 -3.08 -25.60 -9.39
CA GLY A 93 -2.15 -24.97 -8.47
C GLY A 93 -0.67 -25.03 -8.84
N ILE A 94 0.12 -24.27 -8.09
CA ILE A 94 1.58 -24.41 -8.01
C ILE A 94 1.92 -25.25 -6.79
N TYR A 95 2.85 -26.18 -6.95
CA TYR A 95 3.34 -27.04 -5.88
C TYR A 95 4.83 -26.79 -5.67
N VAL A 96 5.24 -26.69 -4.41
CA VAL A 96 6.64 -26.49 -4.06
C VAL A 96 7.06 -27.52 -3.03
N ALA A 97 8.13 -28.25 -3.31
CA ALA A 97 8.80 -29.11 -2.36
C ALA A 97 10.10 -28.46 -1.90
N ALA A 98 10.40 -28.56 -0.61
CA ALA A 98 11.66 -28.11 -0.05
C ALA A 98 12.28 -29.17 0.87
N ARG A 99 13.53 -29.56 0.58
CA ARG A 99 14.38 -30.36 1.47
C ARG A 99 15.40 -29.46 2.15
N LEU A 100 15.30 -29.38 3.47
CA LEU A 100 16.01 -28.42 4.31
C LEU A 100 16.96 -29.19 5.22
N PHE A 101 18.11 -29.58 4.67
CA PHE A 101 19.11 -30.34 5.42
C PHE A 101 19.59 -29.54 6.63
N ASP A 102 19.83 -30.19 7.76
CA ASP A 102 20.49 -29.62 8.92
C ASP A 102 21.49 -30.64 9.48
N SER A 103 22.74 -30.22 9.68
CA SER A 103 23.79 -31.05 10.27
C SER A 103 23.50 -31.45 11.73
N ASP A 104 22.61 -30.71 12.41
CA ASP A 104 22.13 -31.02 13.76
C ASP A 104 20.59 -30.83 13.83
N PRO A 105 19.81 -31.82 13.36
CA PRO A 105 18.34 -31.76 13.39
C PRO A 105 17.78 -31.64 14.81
N SER A 106 18.53 -32.05 15.83
CA SER A 106 18.11 -31.94 17.24
C SER A 106 18.11 -30.49 17.74
N ALA A 107 18.86 -29.61 17.09
CA ALA A 107 18.95 -28.18 17.41
C ALA A 107 17.94 -27.32 16.62
N LEU A 108 17.06 -27.93 15.81
CA LEU A 108 16.02 -27.20 15.07
C LEU A 108 15.10 -26.45 16.06
N ILE A 109 14.96 -25.15 15.84
CA ILE A 109 14.04 -24.33 16.63
C ILE A 109 12.70 -24.33 15.90
N ALA A 110 11.74 -25.10 16.41
CA ALA A 110 10.45 -25.29 15.77
C ALA A 110 9.31 -24.90 16.73
N ARG A 111 9.17 -23.59 17.00
CA ARG A 111 8.18 -23.07 17.96
C ARG A 111 6.78 -23.11 17.35
N LEU A 112 5.82 -23.65 18.10
CA LEU A 112 4.41 -23.59 17.71
C LEU A 112 3.87 -22.19 18.03
N ALA A 113 3.07 -21.64 17.12
CA ALA A 113 2.39 -20.36 17.26
C ALA A 113 1.06 -20.42 16.50
N ARG A 114 0.25 -19.36 16.60
CA ARG A 114 -0.92 -19.23 15.73
C ARG A 114 -0.48 -18.93 14.30
N ARG A 115 -1.35 -19.19 13.33
CA ARG A 115 -1.17 -18.72 11.95
C ARG A 115 -0.90 -17.21 11.95
N ASP A 116 -0.02 -16.77 11.06
CA ASP A 116 0.43 -15.38 10.87
C ASP A 116 1.25 -14.79 12.03
N GLU A 117 1.55 -15.59 13.06
CA GLU A 117 2.43 -15.20 14.15
C GLU A 117 3.88 -15.66 13.87
N GLN A 118 4.71 -14.73 13.40
CA GLN A 118 6.14 -14.99 13.18
C GLN A 118 6.90 -15.05 14.51
N VAL A 119 7.05 -16.26 15.05
CA VAL A 119 7.88 -16.54 16.23
C VAL A 119 9.33 -16.85 15.87
N PHE A 120 10.23 -16.73 16.85
CA PHE A 120 11.62 -17.15 16.74
C PHE A 120 11.71 -18.67 16.50
N SER A 121 11.82 -19.05 15.22
CA SER A 121 11.76 -20.42 14.71
C SER A 121 12.52 -20.48 13.39
N ASP A 122 12.89 -21.67 12.97
CA ASP A 122 13.25 -21.96 11.59
C ASP A 122 12.03 -21.72 10.70
N TRP A 123 12.27 -21.20 9.49
CA TRP A 123 11.22 -20.91 8.51
C TRP A 123 11.69 -21.21 7.10
N PHE A 124 10.74 -21.56 6.23
CA PHE A 124 10.94 -21.59 4.79
C PHE A 124 9.82 -20.79 4.10
N TYR A 125 10.20 -19.91 3.17
CA TYR A 125 9.30 -19.05 2.42
C TYR A 125 9.43 -19.27 0.93
N VAL A 126 8.28 -19.25 0.25
CA VAL A 126 8.13 -19.22 -1.21
C VAL A 126 7.58 -17.86 -1.60
N LEU A 127 8.27 -17.13 -2.47
CA LEU A 127 7.81 -15.87 -3.07
C LEU A 127 7.43 -16.11 -4.54
N LEU A 128 6.25 -15.65 -4.96
CA LEU A 128 5.75 -15.72 -6.32
C LEU A 128 5.35 -14.32 -6.84
N ASP A 129 5.95 -13.87 -7.93
CA ASP A 129 5.52 -12.70 -8.71
C ASP A 129 4.82 -13.20 -9.98
N SER A 130 3.52 -13.43 -9.87
CA SER A 130 2.70 -14.07 -10.91
C SER A 130 2.40 -13.18 -12.13
N TYR A 131 2.64 -11.87 -12.03
CA TYR A 131 2.58 -10.93 -13.15
C TYR A 131 3.94 -10.70 -13.81
N HIS A 132 5.03 -11.15 -13.16
CA HIS A 132 6.40 -10.85 -13.51
C HIS A 132 6.65 -9.33 -13.66
N ASP A 133 5.94 -8.52 -12.86
CA ASP A 133 6.05 -7.05 -12.87
C ASP A 133 7.16 -6.53 -11.95
N ARG A 134 7.82 -7.43 -11.21
CA ARG A 134 8.93 -7.17 -10.30
C ARG A 134 8.56 -6.19 -9.18
N ARG A 135 7.28 -6.09 -8.83
CA ARG A 135 6.75 -5.15 -7.83
C ARG A 135 5.68 -5.75 -6.93
N THR A 136 4.83 -6.61 -7.48
CA THR A 136 3.78 -7.29 -6.72
C THR A 136 4.10 -8.77 -6.61
N GLY A 137 3.79 -9.36 -5.47
CA GLY A 137 4.04 -10.77 -5.25
C GLY A 137 3.30 -11.33 -4.05
N PHE A 138 3.30 -12.65 -3.93
CA PHE A 138 2.67 -13.39 -2.85
C PHE A 138 3.74 -14.23 -2.18
N ALA A 139 3.84 -14.16 -0.85
CA ALA A 139 4.77 -14.99 -0.09
C ALA A 139 4.01 -15.95 0.82
N PHE A 140 4.47 -17.19 0.87
CA PHE A 140 3.92 -18.28 1.68
C PHE A 140 5.04 -18.84 2.54
N GLY A 141 4.88 -18.80 3.85
CA GLY A 141 5.85 -19.22 4.84
C GLY A 141 5.35 -20.37 5.68
N VAL A 142 6.24 -21.32 6.00
CA VAL A 142 5.96 -22.40 6.95
C VAL A 142 7.16 -22.64 7.85
N ASN A 143 6.91 -23.03 9.10
CA ASN A 143 7.94 -23.53 10.01
C ASN A 143 7.91 -25.07 10.11
N PRO A 144 8.88 -25.73 10.78
CA PRO A 144 8.91 -27.20 10.88
C PRO A 144 7.73 -27.83 11.65
N ARG A 145 6.83 -27.04 12.23
CA ARG A 145 5.60 -27.50 12.89
C ARG A 145 4.33 -27.19 12.09
N GLY A 146 4.47 -26.73 10.84
CA GLY A 146 3.33 -26.42 9.98
C GLY A 146 2.63 -25.09 10.30
N VAL A 147 3.23 -24.21 11.11
CA VAL A 147 2.69 -22.86 11.34
C VAL A 147 2.81 -22.09 10.03
N LYS A 148 1.67 -21.59 9.53
CA LYS A 148 1.56 -20.88 8.25
C LYS A 148 1.67 -19.37 8.44
N VAL A 149 2.25 -18.72 7.43
CA VAL A 149 2.28 -17.26 7.27
C VAL A 149 2.03 -16.96 5.79
N ASP A 150 1.20 -15.97 5.49
CA ASP A 150 1.06 -15.46 4.13
C ASP A 150 1.09 -13.94 4.08
N LEU A 151 1.65 -13.42 2.98
CA LEU A 151 1.88 -11.99 2.78
C LEU A 151 1.63 -11.63 1.32
N GLN A 152 0.96 -10.52 1.08
CA GLN A 152 0.93 -9.89 -0.23
C GLN A 152 1.93 -8.72 -0.27
N TYR A 153 2.83 -8.73 -1.25
CA TYR A 153 3.77 -7.65 -1.47
C TYR A 153 3.25 -6.64 -2.50
N SER A 154 3.39 -5.36 -2.17
CA SER A 154 3.21 -4.23 -3.08
C SER A 154 4.47 -3.36 -3.11
N GLU A 155 4.62 -2.57 -4.18
CA GLU A 155 5.75 -1.65 -4.33
C GLU A 155 7.13 -2.28 -4.07
N ASP A 156 7.35 -3.51 -4.51
CA ASP A 156 8.60 -4.30 -4.40
C ASP A 156 8.91 -4.82 -2.98
N VAL A 157 8.62 -4.05 -1.92
CA VAL A 157 9.07 -4.36 -0.55
C VAL A 157 8.03 -4.19 0.56
N ARG A 158 6.80 -3.76 0.25
CA ARG A 158 5.77 -3.53 1.29
C ARG A 158 4.91 -4.77 1.47
N PRO A 159 5.10 -5.57 2.54
CA PRO A 159 4.22 -6.68 2.84
C PRO A 159 2.90 -6.17 3.43
N ASP A 160 1.83 -6.87 3.09
CA ASP A 160 0.51 -6.82 3.73
C ASP A 160 0.24 -8.20 4.34
N ALA A 161 0.18 -8.25 5.66
CA ALA A 161 -0.11 -9.45 6.43
C ALA A 161 -1.62 -9.66 6.69
N GLY A 162 -2.47 -8.75 6.20
CA GLY A 162 -3.92 -8.91 6.26
C GLY A 162 -4.51 -9.74 5.11
N TRP A 163 -3.68 -10.11 4.13
CA TRP A 163 -4.09 -11.02 3.06
C TRP A 163 -4.03 -12.46 3.57
N ASP A 164 -5.20 -13.10 3.71
CA ASP A 164 -5.35 -14.49 4.16
C ASP A 164 -5.75 -15.38 2.98
N ALA A 165 -4.79 -16.17 2.47
CA ALA A 165 -5.00 -17.09 1.36
C ALA A 165 -5.41 -18.50 1.83
N VAL A 166 -6.19 -19.21 1.03
CA VAL A 166 -6.48 -20.64 1.25
C VAL A 166 -5.48 -21.52 0.49
N TRP A 167 -4.53 -22.11 1.22
CA TRP A 167 -3.47 -22.98 0.68
C TRP A 167 -3.13 -24.14 1.62
N ASP A 168 -2.64 -25.25 1.06
CA ASP A 168 -2.30 -26.46 1.81
C ASP A 168 -0.78 -26.56 1.98
N VAL A 169 -0.34 -27.03 3.16
CA VAL A 169 1.06 -27.35 3.41
C VAL A 169 1.20 -28.41 4.48
N ALA A 170 2.20 -29.27 4.30
CA ALA A 170 2.60 -30.27 5.29
C ALA A 170 4.12 -30.25 5.45
N THR A 171 4.58 -30.65 6.63
CA THR A 171 6.01 -30.63 6.98
C THR A 171 6.37 -31.89 7.76
N ALA A 172 7.53 -32.47 7.49
CA ALA A 172 8.06 -33.60 8.25
C ALA A 172 9.49 -33.29 8.71
N VAL A 173 9.85 -33.75 9.92
CA VAL A 173 11.21 -33.66 10.47
C VAL A 173 11.81 -35.05 10.49
N ASP A 174 13.05 -35.19 10.06
CA ASP A 174 13.75 -36.47 10.04
C ASP A 174 15.24 -36.34 10.42
N ALA A 175 16.00 -37.41 10.20
CA ALA A 175 17.40 -37.52 10.60
C ALA A 175 18.35 -36.62 9.79
N GLU A 176 17.94 -36.07 8.65
CA GLU A 176 18.78 -35.17 7.85
C GLU A 176 18.35 -33.71 7.95
N GLY A 177 17.22 -33.40 8.58
CA GLY A 177 16.68 -32.06 8.74
C GLY A 177 15.15 -32.07 8.71
N TRP A 178 14.56 -31.34 7.76
CA TRP A 178 13.11 -31.33 7.57
C TRP A 178 12.69 -31.06 6.12
N THR A 179 11.41 -31.31 5.83
CA THR A 179 10.78 -31.12 4.52
C THR A 179 9.51 -30.31 4.64
N ALA A 180 9.17 -29.63 3.55
CA ALA A 180 7.91 -28.92 3.41
C ALA A 180 7.35 -29.13 1.99
N GLU A 181 6.05 -29.37 1.91
CA GLU A 181 5.30 -29.49 0.67
C GLU A 181 4.15 -28.49 0.65
N PHE A 182 4.13 -27.63 -0.36
CA PHE A 182 3.14 -26.57 -0.53
C PHE A 182 2.24 -26.93 -1.70
N ARG A 183 0.95 -26.64 -1.55
CA ARG A 183 -0.01 -26.54 -2.66
C ARG A 183 -0.69 -25.18 -2.59
N ILE A 184 -0.39 -24.36 -3.59
CA ILE A 184 -0.87 -22.99 -3.73
C ILE A 184 -1.87 -22.95 -4.90
N PRO A 185 -3.19 -22.88 -4.63
CA PRO A 185 -4.18 -22.91 -5.70
C PRO A 185 -4.07 -21.69 -6.61
N LEU A 186 -4.20 -21.88 -7.93
CA LEU A 186 -4.24 -20.78 -8.90
C LEU A 186 -5.40 -19.82 -8.66
N SER A 187 -6.45 -20.24 -7.93
CA SER A 187 -7.54 -19.36 -7.51
C SER A 187 -7.13 -18.31 -6.47
N GLN A 188 -6.01 -18.48 -5.78
CA GLN A 188 -5.47 -17.50 -4.83
C GLN A 188 -4.51 -16.51 -5.51
N LEU A 189 -4.05 -16.83 -6.72
CA LEU A 189 -3.07 -16.02 -7.45
C LEU A 189 -3.76 -15.30 -8.61
N ARG A 190 -3.51 -14.00 -8.74
CA ARG A 190 -3.91 -13.26 -9.94
C ARG A 190 -2.77 -13.31 -10.95
N PHE A 191 -3.05 -13.68 -12.20
CA PHE A 191 -2.04 -13.82 -13.25
C PHE A 191 -2.64 -13.61 -14.64
N SER A 192 -1.80 -13.26 -15.61
CA SER A 192 -2.21 -13.08 -16.99
C SER A 192 -2.27 -14.39 -17.77
N ALA A 193 -3.28 -14.53 -18.63
CA ALA A 193 -3.39 -15.67 -19.53
C ALA A 193 -2.15 -15.78 -20.42
N GLY A 194 -1.56 -16.97 -20.51
CA GLY A 194 -0.36 -17.21 -21.31
C GLY A 194 0.95 -16.68 -20.73
N ALA A 195 0.97 -16.26 -19.45
CA ALA A 195 2.20 -15.91 -18.75
C ALA A 195 3.12 -17.14 -18.59
N ALA A 196 4.12 -17.26 -19.48
CA ALA A 196 5.08 -18.37 -19.48
C ALA A 196 6.20 -18.24 -18.42
N THR A 197 6.27 -17.10 -17.74
CA THR A 197 7.35 -16.82 -16.77
C THR A 197 6.82 -15.99 -15.62
N TRP A 198 7.01 -16.47 -14.40
CA TRP A 198 6.75 -15.75 -13.15
C TRP A 198 8.07 -15.42 -12.46
N GLY A 199 8.06 -14.50 -11.49
CA GLY A 199 9.17 -14.36 -10.56
C GLY A 199 9.07 -15.39 -9.43
N VAL A 200 10.19 -15.98 -9.02
CA VAL A 200 10.24 -16.90 -7.87
C VAL A 200 11.45 -16.66 -6.97
N ASN A 201 11.26 -16.80 -5.66
CA ASN A 201 12.38 -16.93 -4.74
C ASN A 201 12.05 -17.90 -3.59
N PHE A 202 13.09 -18.52 -3.06
CA PHE A 202 13.00 -19.40 -1.90
C PHE A 202 13.91 -18.86 -0.82
N ARG A 203 13.38 -18.74 0.40
CA ARG A 203 14.12 -18.20 1.54
C ARG A 203 14.06 -19.15 2.72
N ARG A 204 15.21 -19.48 3.29
CA ARG A 204 15.34 -20.26 4.52
C ARG A 204 15.83 -19.38 5.64
N HIS A 205 15.18 -19.46 6.80
CA HIS A 205 15.65 -18.91 8.07
C HIS A 205 16.08 -20.06 8.98
N ILE A 206 17.28 -19.96 9.54
CA ILE A 206 17.81 -20.90 10.53
C ILE A 206 17.99 -20.13 11.83
N ALA A 207 17.04 -20.26 12.76
CA ALA A 207 16.94 -19.36 13.92
C ALA A 207 18.16 -19.46 14.83
N ARG A 208 18.67 -20.67 15.07
CA ARG A 208 19.85 -20.92 15.93
C ARG A 208 21.13 -20.25 15.40
N LEU A 209 21.24 -20.03 14.10
CA LEU A 209 22.39 -19.39 13.46
C LEU A 209 22.16 -17.90 13.16
N ASP A 210 20.91 -17.46 13.28
CA ASP A 210 20.45 -16.17 12.74
C ASP A 210 20.89 -16.02 11.28
N GLU A 211 20.75 -17.12 10.52
CA GLU A 211 21.07 -17.19 9.12
C GLU A 211 19.79 -17.07 8.29
N ILE A 212 19.81 -16.19 7.31
CA ILE A 212 18.81 -16.11 6.25
C ILE A 212 19.54 -16.37 4.95
N SER A 213 19.03 -17.31 4.17
CA SER A 213 19.61 -17.68 2.88
C SER A 213 18.54 -17.68 1.80
N ASP A 214 18.86 -17.08 0.66
CA ASP A 214 17.98 -16.93 -0.50
C ASP A 214 18.51 -17.75 -1.68
N TRP A 215 17.61 -18.32 -2.48
CA TRP A 215 17.99 -18.95 -3.74
C TRP A 215 18.43 -17.89 -4.75
N SER A 216 17.58 -16.91 -5.07
CA SER A 216 17.95 -15.72 -5.84
C SER A 216 18.44 -14.62 -4.90
N PRO A 217 19.68 -14.13 -5.03
CA PRO A 217 20.26 -13.20 -4.06
C PRO A 217 19.48 -11.89 -3.91
N VAL A 218 19.02 -11.61 -2.68
CA VAL A 218 18.42 -10.33 -2.34
C VAL A 218 19.51 -9.36 -1.86
N PRO A 219 19.64 -8.15 -2.44
CA PRO A 219 20.67 -7.21 -2.01
C PRO A 219 20.42 -6.69 -0.60
N ARG A 220 21.41 -6.83 0.30
CA ARG A 220 21.31 -6.27 1.66
C ARG A 220 21.30 -4.75 1.63
N GLY A 221 20.45 -4.15 2.47
CA GLY A 221 20.19 -2.71 2.48
C GLY A 221 19.34 -2.22 1.30
N GLY A 222 18.98 -3.09 0.34
CA GLY A 222 18.14 -2.72 -0.80
C GLY A 222 16.69 -2.39 -0.45
N THR A 223 16.02 -1.63 -1.30
CA THR A 223 14.55 -1.61 -1.38
C THR A 223 14.04 -2.56 -2.48
N ALA A 224 14.79 -3.63 -2.76
CA ALA A 224 14.49 -4.63 -3.77
C ALA A 224 14.29 -5.98 -3.09
N PHE A 225 13.10 -6.56 -3.23
CA PHE A 225 12.77 -7.89 -2.72
C PHE A 225 12.06 -8.70 -3.80
N VAL A 226 10.84 -8.29 -4.20
CA VAL A 226 10.15 -8.89 -5.35
C VAL A 226 10.98 -8.73 -6.63
N SER A 227 11.59 -7.56 -6.83
CA SER A 227 12.41 -7.31 -8.02
C SER A 227 13.72 -8.10 -8.08
N ALA A 228 14.12 -8.74 -6.98
CA ALA A 228 15.32 -9.57 -6.88
C ALA A 228 15.00 -11.07 -7.04
N ALA A 229 13.72 -11.44 -7.21
CA ALA A 229 13.32 -12.81 -7.51
C ALA A 229 13.97 -13.30 -8.82
N GLY A 230 14.25 -14.61 -8.86
CA GLY A 230 14.65 -15.29 -10.10
C GLY A 230 13.44 -15.49 -11.01
N GLU A 231 13.64 -16.18 -12.13
CA GLU A 231 12.60 -16.48 -13.11
C GLU A 231 12.15 -17.95 -13.00
N LEU A 232 10.85 -18.16 -12.83
CA LEU A 232 10.17 -19.46 -12.91
C LEU A 232 9.61 -19.61 -14.32
N THR A 233 10.21 -20.47 -15.13
CA THR A 233 9.81 -20.70 -16.54
C THR A 233 9.04 -22.01 -16.68
N GLY A 234 8.53 -22.30 -17.89
CA GLY A 234 7.87 -23.58 -18.20
C GLY A 234 6.39 -23.64 -17.84
N LEU A 235 5.79 -22.53 -17.38
CA LEU A 235 4.36 -22.42 -17.08
C LEU A 235 3.54 -22.28 -18.37
N SER A 236 3.23 -23.39 -19.03
CA SER A 236 2.39 -23.39 -20.25
C SER A 236 0.92 -23.66 -19.92
N ASP A 237 0.03 -23.08 -20.72
CA ASP A 237 -1.42 -23.35 -20.71
C ASP A 237 -2.16 -23.08 -19.40
N LEU A 238 -1.60 -22.25 -18.50
CA LEU A 238 -2.33 -21.77 -17.34
C LEU A 238 -3.55 -20.95 -17.79
N LYS A 239 -4.74 -21.43 -17.46
CA LYS A 239 -6.02 -20.77 -17.80
C LYS A 239 -6.56 -20.02 -16.59
N PRO A 240 -6.58 -18.67 -16.63
CA PRO A 240 -7.32 -17.89 -15.65
C PRO A 240 -8.78 -18.27 -15.73
N ARG A 241 -9.36 -18.72 -14.61
CA ARG A 241 -10.81 -18.98 -14.55
C ARG A 241 -11.53 -17.63 -14.48
N GLN A 242 -12.25 -17.28 -15.55
CA GLN A 242 -13.23 -16.18 -15.50
C GLN A 242 -14.29 -16.54 -14.47
N ARG A 243 -14.50 -15.66 -13.49
CA ARG A 243 -15.49 -15.84 -12.44
C ARG A 243 -16.56 -14.78 -12.58
N LEU A 244 -17.80 -15.24 -12.65
CA LEU A 244 -19.00 -14.46 -12.39
C LEU A 244 -19.46 -14.84 -10.99
N GLU A 245 -19.56 -13.85 -10.11
CA GLU A 245 -20.06 -14.02 -8.76
C GLU A 245 -21.15 -12.98 -8.52
N VAL A 246 -22.31 -13.45 -8.06
CA VAL A 246 -23.47 -12.61 -7.73
C VAL A 246 -23.87 -12.93 -6.31
N GLN A 247 -23.90 -11.91 -5.46
CA GLN A 247 -24.20 -12.02 -4.04
C GLN A 247 -25.36 -11.08 -3.69
N PRO A 248 -26.63 -11.52 -3.80
CA PRO A 248 -27.75 -10.78 -3.25
C PRO A 248 -27.77 -10.94 -1.73
N TYR A 249 -28.14 -9.89 -1.01
CA TYR A 249 -28.32 -9.95 0.44
C TYR A 249 -29.49 -9.10 0.91
N VAL A 250 -30.05 -9.52 2.03
CA VAL A 250 -31.10 -8.81 2.75
C VAL A 250 -30.60 -8.62 4.17
N LEU A 251 -30.51 -7.37 4.61
CA LEU A 251 -30.27 -7.02 6.00
C LEU A 251 -31.60 -6.64 6.64
N THR A 252 -31.86 -7.15 7.84
CA THR A 252 -32.96 -6.70 8.69
C THR A 252 -32.43 -6.37 10.07
N GLY A 253 -32.86 -5.25 10.64
CA GLY A 253 -32.43 -4.80 11.97
C GLY A 253 -33.61 -4.47 12.87
N VAL A 254 -33.40 -4.60 14.17
CA VAL A 254 -34.29 -4.08 15.22
C VAL A 254 -33.46 -3.14 16.08
N ARG A 255 -33.84 -1.88 16.13
CA ARG A 255 -33.20 -0.86 16.96
C ARG A 255 -34.15 -0.45 18.08
N GLN A 256 -33.66 -0.51 19.31
CA GLN A 256 -34.37 -0.04 20.50
C GLN A 256 -33.49 0.97 21.20
N VAL A 257 -33.95 2.22 21.24
CA VAL A 257 -33.24 3.32 21.89
C VAL A 257 -34.20 4.02 22.85
N PRO A 258 -33.81 4.30 24.10
CA PRO A 258 -34.58 5.19 24.97
C PRO A 258 -34.63 6.60 24.38
N GLY A 259 -35.79 7.25 24.39
CA GLY A 259 -35.95 8.59 23.83
C GLY A 259 -37.13 9.34 24.43
N ASP A 260 -37.30 10.58 23.96
CA ASP A 260 -38.38 11.45 24.41
C ASP A 260 -39.70 11.06 23.76
N ILE A 261 -40.71 10.73 24.57
CA ILE A 261 -42.06 10.37 24.10
C ILE A 261 -42.75 11.58 23.44
N ALA A 262 -42.32 12.80 23.76
CA ALA A 262 -42.83 14.02 23.12
C ALA A 262 -42.27 14.23 21.71
N ASP A 263 -41.16 13.56 21.34
CA ASP A 263 -40.60 13.63 19.99
C ASP A 263 -41.49 12.86 19.01
N PRO A 264 -42.10 13.52 18.02
CA PRO A 264 -43.00 12.90 17.05
C PRO A 264 -42.29 11.92 16.09
N PHE A 265 -40.96 11.94 16.04
CA PHE A 265 -40.13 11.00 15.27
C PHE A 265 -39.65 9.82 16.11
N TYR A 266 -39.76 9.89 17.44
CA TYR A 266 -39.29 8.85 18.32
C TYR A 266 -40.06 7.54 18.14
N ARG A 267 -39.32 6.45 17.91
CA ARG A 267 -39.84 5.09 17.81
C ARG A 267 -39.13 4.22 18.85
N PRO A 268 -39.86 3.70 19.87
CA PRO A 268 -39.27 2.83 20.88
C PRO A 268 -38.67 1.54 20.30
N THR A 269 -39.21 1.08 19.17
CA THR A 269 -38.67 -0.04 18.41
C THR A 269 -38.78 0.30 16.94
N GLU A 270 -37.64 0.32 16.27
CA GLU A 270 -37.52 0.57 14.85
C GLU A 270 -37.06 -0.69 14.13
N LEU A 271 -37.81 -1.05 13.09
CA LEU A 271 -37.47 -2.15 12.19
C LEU A 271 -36.82 -1.55 10.95
N THR A 272 -35.60 -1.96 10.66
CA THR A 272 -34.88 -1.58 9.44
C THR A 272 -34.77 -2.77 8.50
N GLY A 273 -34.75 -2.49 7.20
CA GLY A 273 -34.66 -3.50 6.17
C GLY A 273 -33.98 -2.94 4.94
N THR A 274 -32.95 -3.62 4.45
CA THR A 274 -32.15 -3.21 3.29
C THR A 274 -32.00 -4.40 2.36
N LEU A 275 -32.23 -4.18 1.06
CA LEU A 275 -31.92 -5.14 0.00
C LEU A 275 -30.73 -4.57 -0.79
N GLY A 276 -29.71 -5.40 -1.00
CA GLY A 276 -28.55 -5.05 -1.81
C GLY A 276 -28.06 -6.24 -2.63
N ALA A 277 -27.16 -5.95 -3.57
CA ALA A 277 -26.56 -6.98 -4.40
C ALA A 277 -25.17 -6.57 -4.86
N ASP A 278 -24.24 -7.51 -4.77
CA ASP A 278 -22.89 -7.37 -5.28
C ASP A 278 -22.66 -8.27 -6.50
N LEU A 279 -21.92 -7.75 -7.48
CA LEU A 279 -21.55 -8.45 -8.70
C LEU A 279 -20.04 -8.34 -8.91
N LYS A 280 -19.40 -9.46 -9.20
CA LYS A 280 -17.99 -9.50 -9.63
C LYS A 280 -17.87 -10.29 -10.91
N TYR A 281 -17.24 -9.70 -11.91
CA TYR A 281 -17.11 -10.26 -13.23
C TYR A 281 -15.70 -10.05 -13.78
N GLY A 282 -15.00 -11.15 -14.06
CA GLY A 282 -13.71 -11.12 -14.77
C GLY A 282 -13.91 -10.83 -16.26
N VAL A 283 -13.87 -9.56 -16.66
CA VAL A 283 -14.03 -9.10 -18.05
C VAL A 283 -12.98 -9.73 -18.97
N THR A 284 -11.74 -9.80 -18.49
CA THR A 284 -10.64 -10.56 -19.09
C THR A 284 -9.89 -11.30 -17.98
N SER A 285 -8.81 -12.03 -18.29
CA SER A 285 -7.92 -12.58 -17.24
C SER A 285 -7.30 -11.50 -16.35
N ASP A 286 -7.20 -10.29 -16.89
CA ASP A 286 -6.39 -9.20 -16.37
C ASP A 286 -7.23 -8.08 -15.77
N LEU A 287 -8.53 -8.02 -16.11
CA LEU A 287 -9.47 -6.95 -15.75
C LEU A 287 -10.69 -7.53 -15.03
N THR A 288 -10.99 -6.99 -13.86
CA THR A 288 -12.16 -7.34 -13.05
C THR A 288 -13.09 -6.14 -12.91
N LEU A 289 -14.37 -6.36 -13.20
CA LEU A 289 -15.47 -5.45 -12.91
C LEU A 289 -16.11 -5.86 -11.59
N SER A 290 -16.19 -4.95 -10.63
CA SER A 290 -16.94 -5.12 -9.39
C SER A 290 -18.02 -4.05 -9.30
N LEU A 291 -19.27 -4.45 -9.09
CA LEU A 291 -20.40 -3.56 -8.89
C LEU A 291 -21.07 -3.88 -7.55
N THR A 292 -21.62 -2.87 -6.91
CA THR A 292 -22.47 -3.00 -5.72
C THR A 292 -23.67 -2.08 -5.86
N LEU A 293 -24.84 -2.59 -5.47
CA LEU A 293 -26.10 -1.86 -5.45
C LEU A 293 -26.61 -1.81 -4.03
N ASN A 294 -26.89 -0.60 -3.55
CA ASN A 294 -27.31 -0.33 -2.17
C ASN A 294 -26.45 -1.08 -1.12
N PRO A 295 -25.11 -0.86 -1.12
CA PRO A 295 -24.21 -1.54 -0.21
C PRO A 295 -24.58 -1.33 1.26
N ASP A 296 -24.72 -2.41 2.01
CA ASP A 296 -24.73 -2.34 3.46
C ASP A 296 -23.31 -2.45 4.02
N PHE A 297 -22.87 -1.40 4.70
CA PHE A 297 -21.58 -1.36 5.38
C PHE A 297 -21.71 -1.47 6.91
N GLY A 298 -22.90 -1.76 7.43
CA GLY A 298 -23.18 -1.92 8.86
C GLY A 298 -22.47 -3.11 9.51
N GLN A 299 -21.88 -4.02 8.74
CA GLN A 299 -21.04 -5.12 9.24
C GLN A 299 -19.58 -4.74 9.46
N VAL A 300 -19.18 -3.53 9.07
CA VAL A 300 -17.82 -3.05 9.27
C VAL A 300 -17.72 -2.41 10.65
N GLU A 301 -16.70 -2.82 11.41
CA GLU A 301 -16.43 -2.34 12.77
C GLU A 301 -16.54 -0.80 12.81
N ALA A 302 -17.41 -0.29 13.69
CA ALA A 302 -17.64 1.14 13.84
C ALA A 302 -16.31 1.86 14.10
N ASP A 303 -16.14 3.04 13.50
CA ASP A 303 -14.95 3.84 13.75
C ASP A 303 -14.88 4.18 15.25
N PRO A 304 -13.69 4.10 15.86
CA PRO A 304 -13.54 4.46 17.25
C PRO A 304 -14.00 5.90 17.47
N SER A 305 -14.74 6.16 18.55
CA SER A 305 -15.13 7.51 18.91
C SER A 305 -13.89 8.31 19.31
N VAL A 306 -13.37 9.11 18.38
CA VAL A 306 -12.23 9.99 18.61
C VAL A 306 -12.74 11.40 18.86
N VAL A 307 -12.53 11.91 20.08
CA VAL A 307 -12.74 13.32 20.38
C VAL A 307 -11.59 14.11 19.76
N ASN A 308 -11.84 14.70 18.59
CA ASN A 308 -10.86 15.53 17.90
C ASN A 308 -11.08 17.01 18.27
N LEU A 309 -10.14 17.57 19.03
CA LEU A 309 -10.14 18.98 19.43
C LEU A 309 -9.42 19.89 18.42
N SER A 310 -8.90 19.32 17.33
CA SER A 310 -8.22 20.09 16.28
C SER A 310 -9.20 20.58 15.22
N GLY A 311 -8.80 21.59 14.44
CA GLY A 311 -9.58 22.05 13.28
C GLY A 311 -9.43 21.17 12.03
N PHE A 312 -8.67 20.07 12.10
CA PHE A 312 -8.41 19.18 10.98
C PHE A 312 -9.30 17.95 11.07
N GLU A 313 -9.68 17.39 9.93
CA GLU A 313 -10.40 16.12 9.88
C GLU A 313 -9.57 14.98 10.49
N THR A 314 -10.23 13.98 11.06
CA THR A 314 -9.58 12.74 11.51
C THR A 314 -9.49 11.77 10.34
N PHE A 315 -8.29 11.27 10.05
CA PHE A 315 -8.11 10.24 9.04
C PHE A 315 -8.61 8.88 9.55
N PHE A 316 -9.63 8.31 8.92
CA PHE A 316 -10.08 6.95 9.16
C PHE A 316 -9.65 6.03 8.01
N PRO A 317 -8.92 4.94 8.25
CA PRO A 317 -8.60 4.00 7.18
C PRO A 317 -9.89 3.38 6.63
N GLU A 318 -9.93 3.10 5.32
CA GLU A 318 -11.03 2.35 4.73
C GLU A 318 -11.05 0.93 5.29
N ARG A 319 -12.24 0.42 5.61
CA ARG A 319 -12.44 -0.92 6.19
C ARG A 319 -13.46 -1.75 5.42
N ARG A 320 -14.20 -1.13 4.50
CA ARG A 320 -15.23 -1.78 3.71
C ARG A 320 -14.58 -2.62 2.59
N PRO A 321 -14.84 -3.94 2.53
CA PRO A 321 -14.19 -4.84 1.56
C PRO A 321 -14.31 -4.38 0.11
N PHE A 322 -15.48 -3.87 -0.29
CA PHE A 322 -15.69 -3.34 -1.63
C PHE A 322 -14.73 -2.21 -1.99
N PHE A 323 -14.41 -1.28 -1.07
CA PHE A 323 -13.50 -0.18 -1.38
C PHE A 323 -12.02 -0.55 -1.22
N LEU A 324 -11.71 -1.55 -0.39
CA LEU A 324 -10.35 -2.03 -0.16
C LEU A 324 -9.80 -2.85 -1.33
N GLU A 325 -10.63 -3.74 -1.88
CA GLU A 325 -10.17 -4.63 -2.94
C GLU A 325 -9.71 -3.84 -4.16
N GLY A 326 -8.49 -4.06 -4.65
CA GLY A 326 -8.01 -3.36 -5.85
C GLY A 326 -7.71 -1.86 -5.64
N ALA A 327 -7.80 -1.34 -4.41
CA ALA A 327 -7.56 0.06 -4.10
C ALA A 327 -6.12 0.50 -4.44
N GLU A 328 -5.18 -0.43 -4.44
CA GLU A 328 -3.78 -0.20 -4.78
C GLU A 328 -3.60 0.32 -6.20
N ILE A 329 -4.52 -0.02 -7.12
CA ILE A 329 -4.42 0.43 -8.51
C ILE A 329 -4.66 1.93 -8.64
N PHE A 330 -5.46 2.51 -7.74
CA PHE A 330 -5.82 3.93 -7.70
C PHE A 330 -4.75 4.79 -7.02
N ARG A 331 -3.74 4.17 -6.40
CA ARG A 331 -2.66 4.89 -5.72
C ARG A 331 -1.60 5.35 -6.72
N PRO A 332 -1.12 6.62 -6.63
CA PRO A 332 0.07 7.07 -7.34
C PRO A 332 1.25 6.11 -7.10
N THR A 333 2.14 5.97 -8.08
CA THR A 333 3.29 5.05 -8.05
C THR A 333 4.23 5.37 -6.90
N PHE A 334 4.27 6.64 -6.51
CA PHE A 334 4.96 7.14 -5.34
C PHE A 334 3.93 7.79 -4.40
N PRO A 335 3.18 6.99 -3.62
CA PRO A 335 2.07 7.49 -2.85
C PRO A 335 2.60 8.24 -1.62
N GLN A 336 2.10 9.46 -1.45
CA GLN A 336 2.42 10.35 -0.35
C GLN A 336 1.20 11.13 0.10
N PHE A 337 1.27 11.78 1.26
CA PHE A 337 0.28 12.78 1.62
C PHE A 337 0.43 14.04 0.75
N PRO A 338 -0.68 14.58 0.20
CA PRO A 338 -2.06 14.22 0.45
C PRO A 338 -2.48 12.95 -0.30
N ALA A 339 -3.35 12.14 0.31
CA ALA A 339 -3.89 10.98 -0.38
C ALA A 339 -4.80 11.45 -1.51
N MET A 340 -4.62 10.90 -2.71
CA MET A 340 -5.45 11.21 -3.88
C MET A 340 -6.64 10.25 -4.05
N PHE A 341 -6.70 9.21 -3.21
CA PHE A 341 -7.76 8.22 -3.20
C PHE A 341 -8.07 7.81 -1.76
N HIS A 342 -9.26 8.17 -1.30
CA HIS A 342 -9.79 7.99 0.04
C HIS A 342 -11.32 7.93 -0.04
N THR A 343 -11.88 6.74 0.16
CA THR A 343 -13.30 6.47 -0.10
C THR A 343 -14.20 6.64 1.12
N ARG A 344 -13.63 6.88 2.32
CA ARG A 344 -14.39 6.91 3.58
C ARG A 344 -15.50 7.98 3.59
N ARG A 345 -15.32 9.07 2.86
CA ARG A 345 -16.34 10.14 2.74
C ARG A 345 -17.56 9.75 1.89
N ILE A 346 -17.48 8.67 1.11
CA ILE A 346 -18.63 8.13 0.37
C ILE A 346 -19.56 7.44 1.37
N GLY A 347 -20.79 7.93 1.50
CA GLY A 347 -21.77 7.45 2.48
C GLY A 347 -21.55 7.97 3.91
N ARG A 348 -20.86 9.11 4.06
CA ARG A 348 -20.70 9.79 5.37
C ARG A 348 -22.05 10.30 5.92
N PRO A 349 -22.13 10.65 7.22
CA PRO A 349 -23.26 11.40 7.75
C PRO A 349 -23.52 12.69 6.94
N PRO A 350 -24.80 13.07 6.72
CA PRO A 350 -25.14 14.29 6.00
C PRO A 350 -24.48 15.54 6.59
N GLN A 351 -24.08 16.46 5.72
CA GLN A 351 -23.35 17.67 6.12
C GLN A 351 -24.25 18.87 6.44
N GLY A 352 -25.50 18.84 5.98
CA GLY A 352 -26.50 19.84 6.32
C GLY A 352 -26.92 19.77 7.79
N SER A 353 -27.55 20.84 8.26
CA SER A 353 -28.01 20.98 9.63
C SER A 353 -29.53 21.16 9.68
N SER A 354 -30.14 20.75 10.79
CA SER A 354 -31.53 21.13 11.10
C SER A 354 -31.69 22.66 11.12
N PRO A 355 -32.86 23.20 10.73
CA PRO A 355 -33.24 24.57 11.05
C PRO A 355 -33.07 24.87 12.54
N ASN A 356 -32.59 26.08 12.85
CA ASN A 356 -32.25 26.48 14.22
C ASN A 356 -33.47 26.55 15.16
N ASP A 357 -34.66 26.74 14.60
CA ASP A 357 -35.93 26.84 15.31
C ASP A 357 -36.70 25.53 15.34
N ALA A 358 -36.19 24.44 14.76
CA ALA A 358 -36.85 23.14 14.82
C ALA A 358 -36.99 22.68 16.29
N ALA A 359 -38.22 22.38 16.71
CA ALA A 359 -38.50 21.79 18.02
C ALA A 359 -38.04 20.32 18.08
N TYR A 360 -38.22 19.59 16.97
CA TYR A 360 -37.76 18.21 16.79
C TYR A 360 -37.23 18.02 15.37
N ALA A 361 -36.19 17.20 15.19
CA ALA A 361 -35.64 16.87 13.90
C ALA A 361 -35.13 15.43 13.85
N GLU A 362 -35.43 14.75 12.76
CA GLU A 362 -34.92 13.42 12.44
C GLU A 362 -33.99 13.54 11.24
N MET A 363 -32.71 13.34 11.52
CA MET A 363 -31.63 13.42 10.54
C MET A 363 -31.15 12.02 10.17
N PRO A 364 -30.95 11.72 8.89
CA PRO A 364 -30.33 10.46 8.48
C PRO A 364 -28.94 10.30 9.10
N GLU A 365 -28.61 9.10 9.59
CA GLU A 365 -27.31 8.84 10.23
C GLU A 365 -26.16 8.74 9.24
N ALA A 366 -26.46 8.32 8.01
CA ALA A 366 -25.51 8.17 6.91
C ALA A 366 -26.20 8.50 5.59
N THR A 367 -25.41 8.97 4.62
CA THR A 367 -25.89 9.18 3.25
C THR A 367 -25.98 7.84 2.54
N THR A 368 -27.12 7.55 1.94
CA THR A 368 -27.35 6.29 1.23
C THR A 368 -26.47 6.22 -0.01
N ILE A 369 -25.70 5.13 -0.16
CA ILE A 369 -24.96 4.84 -1.39
C ILE A 369 -25.90 4.09 -2.31
N LEU A 370 -26.29 4.69 -3.43
CA LEU A 370 -27.20 4.06 -4.40
C LEU A 370 -26.51 2.89 -5.11
N GLY A 371 -25.23 3.06 -5.41
CA GLY A 371 -24.39 2.03 -5.97
C GLY A 371 -22.99 2.53 -6.26
N ALA A 372 -22.09 1.58 -6.51
CA ALA A 372 -20.72 1.87 -6.94
C ALA A 372 -20.21 0.79 -7.88
N GLY A 373 -19.30 1.17 -8.76
CA GLY A 373 -18.66 0.29 -9.72
C GLY A 373 -17.18 0.59 -9.85
N LYS A 374 -16.37 -0.45 -10.04
CA LYS A 374 -14.97 -0.31 -10.39
C LYS A 374 -14.54 -1.34 -11.42
N LEU A 375 -13.73 -0.89 -12.37
CA LEU A 375 -13.02 -1.73 -13.31
C LEU A 375 -11.53 -1.60 -13.02
N THR A 376 -10.90 -2.67 -12.57
CA THR A 376 -9.50 -2.64 -12.15
C THR A 376 -8.73 -3.81 -12.74
N GLY A 377 -7.49 -3.56 -13.14
CA GLY A 377 -6.59 -4.65 -13.47
C GLY A 377 -5.28 -4.26 -14.13
N LYS A 378 -4.42 -5.26 -14.30
CA LYS A 378 -3.08 -5.13 -14.89
C LYS A 378 -2.94 -6.06 -16.07
N THR A 379 -2.63 -5.49 -17.23
CA THR A 379 -2.44 -6.23 -18.48
C THR A 379 -1.01 -6.76 -18.61
N ALA A 380 -0.82 -7.87 -19.33
CA ALA A 380 0.50 -8.39 -19.68
C ALA A 380 1.40 -7.39 -20.45
N ALA A 381 0.80 -6.39 -21.11
CA ALA A 381 1.52 -5.33 -21.81
C ALA A 381 2.06 -4.21 -20.87
N GLY A 382 1.90 -4.35 -19.55
CA GLY A 382 2.39 -3.41 -18.54
C GLY A 382 1.43 -2.27 -18.21
N TRP A 383 0.19 -2.28 -18.73
CA TRP A 383 -0.81 -1.28 -18.34
C TRP A 383 -1.52 -1.65 -17.04
N SER A 384 -1.63 -0.70 -16.12
CA SER A 384 -2.53 -0.74 -14.97
C SER A 384 -3.68 0.23 -15.22
N ILE A 385 -4.92 -0.26 -15.18
CA ILE A 385 -6.13 0.54 -15.46
C ILE A 385 -7.06 0.43 -14.27
N GLY A 386 -7.44 1.56 -13.71
CA GLY A 386 -8.44 1.68 -12.65
C GLY A 386 -9.49 2.71 -13.05
N VAL A 387 -10.75 2.30 -13.07
CA VAL A 387 -11.91 3.18 -13.18
C VAL A 387 -12.79 2.91 -11.98
N PHE A 388 -13.25 3.95 -11.29
CA PHE A 388 -14.17 3.84 -10.17
C PHE A 388 -15.23 4.93 -10.30
N ASP A 389 -16.48 4.57 -10.01
CA ASP A 389 -17.61 5.50 -9.95
C ASP A 389 -18.54 5.10 -8.80
N ALA A 390 -19.05 6.07 -8.05
CA ALA A 390 -20.05 5.85 -7.02
C ALA A 390 -21.07 6.99 -6.99
N VAL A 391 -22.32 6.66 -6.68
CA VAL A 391 -23.40 7.64 -6.56
C VAL A 391 -24.07 7.49 -5.19
N THR A 392 -24.28 8.62 -4.54
CA THR A 392 -25.00 8.73 -3.27
C THR A 392 -26.31 9.49 -3.46
N ALA A 393 -27.31 9.16 -2.63
CA ALA A 393 -28.62 9.77 -2.69
C ALA A 393 -28.60 11.22 -2.22
N ALA A 394 -29.59 12.00 -2.67
CA ALA A 394 -29.95 13.22 -1.96
C ALA A 394 -30.70 12.83 -0.68
N GLU A 395 -30.29 13.40 0.45
CA GLU A 395 -30.86 13.11 1.76
C GLU A 395 -31.63 14.32 2.28
N HIS A 396 -32.73 14.04 2.96
CA HIS A 396 -33.61 15.04 3.54
C HIS A 396 -33.82 14.75 5.02
N LEU A 397 -33.80 15.80 5.83
CA LEU A 397 -34.25 15.73 7.22
C LEU A 397 -35.77 15.95 7.28
N ARG A 398 -36.39 15.40 8.33
CA ARG A 398 -37.78 15.73 8.72
C ARG A 398 -37.73 16.53 10.01
N TYR A 399 -38.50 17.61 10.10
CA TYR A 399 -38.53 18.44 11.31
C TYR A 399 -39.94 18.90 11.66
N VAL A 400 -40.10 19.33 12.91
CA VAL A 400 -41.29 20.02 13.41
C VAL A 400 -40.87 21.39 13.92
N ASP A 401 -41.52 22.43 13.42
CA ASP A 401 -41.27 23.82 13.85
C ASP A 401 -41.93 24.12 15.22
N PRO A 402 -41.69 25.31 15.82
CA PRO A 402 -42.28 25.67 17.11
C PRO A 402 -43.82 25.79 17.09
N LEU A 403 -44.42 25.92 15.91
CA LEU A 403 -45.87 25.99 15.71
C LEU A 403 -46.49 24.60 15.52
N GLY A 404 -45.69 23.54 15.53
CA GLY A 404 -46.13 22.16 15.34
C GLY A 404 -46.30 21.75 13.87
N LEU A 405 -45.86 22.57 12.92
CA LEU A 405 -45.93 22.24 11.50
C LEU A 405 -44.75 21.33 11.11
N ARG A 406 -45.06 20.30 10.33
CA ARG A 406 -44.06 19.35 9.81
C ARG A 406 -43.43 19.90 8.54
N GLY A 407 -42.11 19.85 8.46
CA GLY A 407 -41.32 20.26 7.31
C GLY A 407 -40.29 19.22 6.89
N SER A 408 -39.66 19.46 5.74
CA SER A 408 -38.51 18.70 5.26
C SER A 408 -37.53 19.64 4.60
N ALA A 409 -36.23 19.40 4.81
CA ALA A 409 -35.15 20.20 4.24
C ALA A 409 -34.03 19.30 3.71
N PRO A 410 -33.37 19.67 2.59
CA PRO A 410 -32.24 18.90 2.07
C PRO A 410 -31.05 19.01 3.03
N VAL A 411 -30.37 17.89 3.29
CA VAL A 411 -29.16 17.82 4.14
C VAL A 411 -27.95 17.23 3.46
N GLU A 412 -28.13 16.49 2.38
CA GLU A 412 -27.04 16.04 1.51
C GLU A 412 -27.54 16.07 0.06
N PRO A 413 -26.77 16.57 -0.91
CA PRO A 413 -27.17 16.52 -2.31
C PRO A 413 -26.82 15.17 -2.92
N LEU A 414 -27.51 14.80 -4.01
CA LEU A 414 -27.10 13.67 -4.83
C LEU A 414 -25.67 13.94 -5.34
N THR A 415 -24.75 13.05 -5.02
CA THR A 415 -23.32 13.25 -5.29
C THR A 415 -22.74 12.05 -6.05
N ASN A 416 -22.04 12.36 -7.14
CA ASN A 416 -21.21 11.43 -7.90
C ASN A 416 -19.73 11.59 -7.51
N TYR A 417 -19.04 10.45 -7.42
CA TYR A 417 -17.63 10.35 -7.11
C TYR A 417 -16.94 9.49 -8.18
N GLY A 418 -16.05 10.08 -8.97
CA GLY A 418 -15.35 9.39 -10.06
C GLY A 418 -13.84 9.39 -9.90
N VAL A 419 -13.20 8.28 -10.28
CA VAL A 419 -11.74 8.16 -10.37
C VAL A 419 -11.35 7.45 -11.65
N LEU A 420 -10.38 8.02 -12.35
CA LEU A 420 -9.70 7.39 -13.47
C LEU A 420 -8.20 7.35 -13.17
N ARG A 421 -7.60 6.17 -13.30
CA ARG A 421 -6.15 5.99 -13.24
C ARG A 421 -5.69 5.08 -14.36
N VAL A 422 -4.67 5.54 -15.06
CA VAL A 422 -3.96 4.74 -16.07
C VAL A 422 -2.48 4.87 -15.80
N ALA A 423 -1.77 3.76 -15.70
CA ALA A 423 -0.33 3.74 -15.58
C ALA A 423 0.28 2.70 -16.52
N ARG A 424 1.50 2.98 -16.99
CA ARG A 424 2.26 2.07 -17.82
C ARG A 424 3.61 1.79 -17.20
N ASP A 425 3.86 0.51 -16.99
CA ASP A 425 5.15 -0.03 -16.65
C ASP A 425 5.94 -0.29 -17.94
N TYR A 426 7.13 0.30 -18.03
CA TYR A 426 8.09 0.02 -19.07
C TYR A 426 9.28 -0.73 -18.47
N SER A 427 9.68 -1.79 -19.17
CA SER A 427 10.89 -2.55 -18.86
C SER A 427 10.87 -3.19 -17.46
N ARG A 428 9.73 -3.77 -17.05
CA ARG A 428 9.57 -4.59 -15.82
C ARG A 428 9.96 -3.81 -14.54
N GLY A 429 9.32 -2.68 -14.33
CA GLY A 429 9.46 -1.84 -13.15
C GLY A 429 10.60 -0.82 -13.20
N GLN A 430 11.30 -0.66 -14.34
CA GLN A 430 12.38 0.33 -14.47
C GLN A 430 11.87 1.74 -14.73
N THR A 431 10.76 1.87 -15.46
CA THR A 431 10.05 3.15 -15.61
C THR A 431 8.57 2.91 -15.43
N ILE A 432 7.94 3.77 -14.65
CA ILE A 432 6.49 3.79 -14.56
C ILE A 432 6.04 5.21 -14.76
N LEU A 433 5.05 5.40 -15.63
CA LEU A 433 4.39 6.67 -15.85
C LEU A 433 2.90 6.46 -15.63
N GLY A 434 2.31 7.26 -14.76
CA GLY A 434 0.91 7.23 -14.38
C GLY A 434 0.24 8.58 -14.59
N ALA A 435 -1.06 8.52 -14.86
CA ALA A 435 -1.97 9.65 -14.80
C ALA A 435 -3.15 9.28 -13.89
N LEU A 436 -3.65 10.25 -13.14
CA LEU A 436 -4.82 10.09 -12.30
C LEU A 436 -5.69 11.34 -12.38
N ALA A 437 -7.00 11.11 -12.39
CA ALA A 437 -8.02 12.12 -12.28
C ALA A 437 -9.05 11.68 -11.23
N THR A 438 -9.46 12.58 -10.34
CA THR A 438 -10.62 12.40 -9.46
C THR A 438 -11.63 13.51 -9.70
N THR A 439 -12.90 13.18 -9.52
CA THR A 439 -14.01 14.12 -9.65
C THR A 439 -15.03 13.89 -8.54
N THR A 440 -15.57 14.97 -8.02
CA THR A 440 -16.77 14.98 -7.18
C THR A 440 -17.73 15.98 -7.79
N HIS A 441 -18.96 15.56 -8.03
CA HIS A 441 -20.01 16.42 -8.60
C HIS A 441 -21.29 16.28 -7.80
N ARG A 442 -21.89 17.41 -7.40
CA ARG A 442 -23.09 17.49 -6.57
C ARG A 442 -24.23 18.13 -7.34
N ALA A 443 -25.41 17.53 -7.28
CA ALA A 443 -26.64 18.17 -7.73
C ALA A 443 -27.22 19.00 -6.58
N LEU A 444 -26.79 20.26 -6.47
CA LEU A 444 -27.25 21.17 -5.41
C LEU A 444 -28.71 21.60 -5.64
N PRO A 445 -29.55 21.65 -4.60
CA PRO A 445 -30.92 22.12 -4.70
C PRO A 445 -30.97 23.64 -4.96
N ALA A 446 -31.92 24.08 -5.78
CA ALA A 446 -32.08 25.49 -6.16
C ALA A 446 -32.50 26.42 -5.00
N THR A 447 -32.90 25.83 -3.87
CA THR A 447 -33.35 26.53 -2.66
C THR A 447 -32.19 27.10 -1.83
N GLY A 448 -30.93 26.70 -2.12
CA GLY A 448 -29.71 27.33 -1.63
C GLY A 448 -29.25 26.90 -0.23
N GLU A 449 -29.96 26.01 0.46
CA GLU A 449 -29.59 25.55 1.82
C GLU A 449 -28.24 24.82 1.84
N LEU A 450 -27.83 24.25 0.71
CA LEU A 450 -26.59 23.51 0.55
C LEU A 450 -25.51 24.28 -0.22
N ASP A 451 -25.69 25.58 -0.45
CA ASP A 451 -24.73 26.42 -1.20
C ASP A 451 -23.37 26.55 -0.53
N PHE A 452 -23.24 26.13 0.74
CA PHE A 452 -21.95 26.04 1.42
C PHE A 452 -21.08 24.86 0.95
N LEU A 453 -21.63 23.93 0.17
CA LEU A 453 -20.91 22.83 -0.44
C LEU A 453 -20.40 23.24 -1.83
N PRO A 454 -19.18 22.82 -2.22
CA PRO A 454 -18.75 23.01 -3.59
C PRO A 454 -19.58 22.11 -4.53
N GLU A 455 -19.99 22.67 -5.66
CA GLU A 455 -20.76 21.98 -6.70
C GLU A 455 -19.90 20.89 -7.37
N ALA A 456 -18.65 21.23 -7.68
CA ALA A 456 -17.73 20.33 -8.36
C ALA A 456 -16.29 20.48 -7.83
N ALA A 457 -15.55 19.39 -7.79
CA ALA A 457 -14.13 19.42 -7.43
C ALA A 457 -13.34 18.37 -8.22
N TYR A 458 -12.22 18.80 -8.79
CA TYR A 458 -11.38 17.99 -9.68
C TYR A 458 -9.94 17.98 -9.19
N VAL A 459 -9.30 16.82 -9.26
CA VAL A 459 -7.84 16.69 -9.17
C VAL A 459 -7.36 15.96 -10.40
N VAL A 460 -6.35 16.48 -11.09
CA VAL A 460 -5.76 15.85 -12.28
C VAL A 460 -4.26 15.96 -12.20
N GLY A 461 -3.55 14.89 -12.57
CA GLY A 461 -2.10 14.95 -12.61
C GLY A 461 -1.43 13.69 -13.10
N ALA A 462 -0.11 13.72 -13.00
CA ALA A 462 0.76 12.64 -13.41
C ALA A 462 1.77 12.30 -12.32
N ASP A 463 2.19 11.05 -12.31
CA ASP A 463 3.21 10.53 -11.42
C ASP A 463 4.12 9.57 -12.18
N GLY A 464 5.30 9.30 -11.62
CA GLY A 464 6.17 8.31 -12.19
C GLY A 464 7.44 8.09 -11.43
N LEU A 465 8.16 7.06 -11.86
CA LEU A 465 9.51 6.78 -11.41
C LEU A 465 10.38 6.30 -12.57
N ARG A 466 11.69 6.51 -12.43
CA ARG A 466 12.72 5.97 -13.29
C ARG A 466 13.85 5.44 -12.44
N ARG A 467 14.18 4.17 -12.65
CA ARG A 467 15.35 3.50 -12.11
C ARG A 467 16.47 3.51 -13.14
N PHE A 468 17.71 3.70 -12.67
CA PHE A 468 18.90 3.74 -13.52
C PHE A 468 20.15 3.26 -12.77
N GLY A 469 21.25 3.08 -13.51
CA GLY A 469 22.47 2.49 -12.96
C GLY A 469 22.27 1.04 -12.50
N GLY A 470 21.51 0.25 -13.27
CA GLY A 470 21.15 -1.13 -12.92
C GLY A 470 20.17 -1.23 -11.74
N GLY A 471 19.31 -0.24 -11.55
CA GLY A 471 18.35 -0.19 -10.44
C GLY A 471 18.90 0.37 -9.12
N ARG A 472 20.19 0.76 -9.10
CA ARG A 472 20.87 1.34 -7.92
C ARG A 472 20.31 2.70 -7.53
N TYR A 473 19.86 3.49 -8.50
CA TYR A 473 19.30 4.82 -8.29
C TYR A 473 17.88 4.88 -8.81
N GLU A 474 17.05 5.69 -8.15
CA GLU A 474 15.68 5.97 -8.56
C GLU A 474 15.41 7.46 -8.41
N ILE A 475 14.72 8.02 -9.39
CA ILE A 475 14.07 9.32 -9.31
C ILE A 475 12.57 9.08 -9.45
N ALA A 476 11.77 9.64 -8.55
CA ALA A 476 10.33 9.51 -8.55
C ALA A 476 9.68 10.86 -8.28
N GLY A 477 8.47 11.07 -8.76
CA GLY A 477 7.77 12.33 -8.53
C GLY A 477 6.33 12.31 -8.99
N SER A 478 5.62 13.36 -8.61
CA SER A 478 4.23 13.57 -9.00
C SER A 478 3.91 15.05 -9.07
N LEU A 479 3.02 15.42 -9.98
CA LEU A 479 2.45 16.76 -10.09
C LEU A 479 0.95 16.63 -10.29
N PHE A 480 0.18 17.18 -9.35
CA PHE A 480 -1.28 17.20 -9.37
C PHE A 480 -1.77 18.64 -9.27
N GLY A 481 -2.72 19.01 -10.11
CA GLY A 481 -3.49 20.25 -10.00
C GLY A 481 -4.88 19.97 -9.45
N SER A 482 -5.44 20.90 -8.69
CA SER A 482 -6.80 20.85 -8.19
C SER A 482 -7.60 22.07 -8.64
N ARG A 483 -8.90 21.87 -8.87
CA ARG A 483 -9.88 22.93 -9.13
C ARG A 483 -11.18 22.63 -8.40
N VAL A 484 -11.62 23.55 -7.55
CA VAL A 484 -12.90 23.49 -6.85
C VAL A 484 -13.80 24.60 -7.36
N LEU A 485 -15.04 24.25 -7.69
CA LEU A 485 -16.08 25.14 -8.21
C LEU A 485 -17.25 25.16 -7.23
N GLY A 486 -17.82 26.34 -6.98
CA GLY A 486 -19.02 26.47 -6.17
C GLY A 486 -19.47 27.91 -6.01
N SER A 487 -20.46 28.12 -5.15
CA SER A 487 -20.89 29.46 -4.74
C SER A 487 -19.74 30.22 -4.07
N ALA A 488 -19.88 31.55 -3.97
CA ALA A 488 -18.98 32.38 -3.18
C ALA A 488 -18.89 31.87 -1.72
N ALA A 489 -20.01 31.46 -1.13
CA ALA A 489 -20.06 30.95 0.23
C ALA A 489 -19.31 29.62 0.42
N ALA A 490 -19.40 28.69 -0.55
CA ALA A 490 -18.68 27.44 -0.53
C ALA A 490 -17.17 27.65 -0.56
N ILE A 491 -16.69 28.45 -1.53
CA ILE A 491 -15.26 28.69 -1.71
C ILE A 491 -14.69 29.51 -0.56
N ASP A 492 -15.41 30.53 -0.10
CA ASP A 492 -15.08 31.27 1.11
C ASP A 492 -14.90 30.37 2.34
N ARG A 493 -15.81 29.41 2.56
CA ARG A 493 -15.68 28.41 3.63
C ARG A 493 -14.39 27.59 3.49
N ILE A 494 -14.04 27.16 2.28
CA ILE A 494 -12.79 26.42 2.02
C ILE A 494 -11.58 27.32 2.31
N GLN A 495 -11.56 28.55 1.80
CA GLN A 495 -10.46 29.50 2.02
C GLN A 495 -10.19 29.76 3.51
N ARG A 496 -11.24 29.80 4.34
CA ARG A 496 -11.13 30.08 5.78
C ARG A 496 -10.85 28.88 6.67
N ASN A 497 -11.07 27.66 6.16
CA ASN A 497 -10.98 26.45 6.98
C ASN A 497 -9.55 26.26 7.54
N ALA A 498 -9.38 25.32 8.48
CA ALA A 498 -8.08 25.09 9.11
C ALA A 498 -6.98 24.59 8.16
N VAL A 499 -7.36 23.98 7.04
CA VAL A 499 -6.44 23.45 6.02
C VAL A 499 -5.78 24.59 5.24
N HIS A 500 -6.55 25.62 4.85
CA HIS A 500 -6.08 26.71 3.99
C HIS A 500 -5.72 27.98 4.74
N ARG A 501 -6.60 28.48 5.62
CA ARG A 501 -6.43 29.73 6.38
C ARG A 501 -5.86 30.89 5.54
N LEU A 502 -6.48 31.19 4.40
CA LEU A 502 -6.01 32.24 3.48
C LEU A 502 -6.17 33.66 4.05
N GLN A 503 -7.09 33.85 4.99
CA GLN A 503 -7.41 35.12 5.65
C GLN A 503 -6.41 35.56 6.73
N ARG A 504 -5.25 34.89 6.83
CA ARG A 504 -4.23 35.19 7.83
C ARG A 504 -3.64 36.60 7.61
N PRO A 505 -3.75 37.52 8.58
CA PRO A 505 -3.32 38.91 8.40
C PRO A 505 -1.79 39.06 8.34
N ASP A 506 -1.05 38.10 8.86
CA ASP A 506 0.41 38.03 8.88
C ASP A 506 1.01 37.45 7.58
N ALA A 507 0.21 36.78 6.75
CA ALA A 507 0.69 36.03 5.59
C ALA A 507 0.53 36.82 4.28
N THR A 508 1.54 37.62 3.93
CA THR A 508 1.53 38.51 2.73
C THR A 508 1.53 37.79 1.38
N HIS A 509 1.80 36.48 1.33
CA HIS A 509 1.78 35.66 0.12
C HIS A 509 0.43 35.00 -0.16
N LEU A 510 -0.53 35.10 0.76
CA LEU A 510 -1.87 34.56 0.60
C LEU A 510 -2.79 35.62 0.00
N ASP A 511 -3.72 35.15 -0.83
CA ASP A 511 -4.71 35.99 -1.46
C ASP A 511 -6.09 35.45 -1.10
N TYR A 512 -6.79 36.19 -0.24
CA TYR A 512 -8.14 35.85 0.24
C TYR A 512 -9.16 36.79 -0.39
N ASP A 513 -10.12 36.20 -1.08
CA ASP A 513 -11.22 36.92 -1.71
C ASP A 513 -12.54 36.17 -1.48
N PRO A 514 -13.46 36.73 -0.65
CA PRO A 514 -14.72 36.08 -0.30
C PRO A 514 -15.71 35.99 -1.46
N THR A 515 -15.45 36.65 -2.59
CA THR A 515 -16.33 36.63 -3.77
C THR A 515 -15.95 35.56 -4.79
N ARG A 516 -14.84 34.82 -4.57
CA ARG A 516 -14.39 33.75 -5.45
C ARG A 516 -15.40 32.64 -5.56
N THR A 517 -15.62 32.17 -6.78
CA THR A 517 -16.41 30.97 -7.10
C THR A 517 -15.54 29.79 -7.53
N VAL A 518 -14.21 29.99 -7.54
CA VAL A 518 -13.22 28.99 -7.92
C VAL A 518 -12.02 29.03 -6.97
N LEU A 519 -11.51 27.85 -6.59
CA LEU A 519 -10.23 27.70 -5.91
C LEU A 519 -9.33 26.72 -6.68
N ASP A 520 -8.17 27.19 -7.10
CA ASP A 520 -7.17 26.41 -7.84
C ASP A 520 -5.91 26.19 -6.99
N GLY A 521 -5.22 25.07 -7.24
CA GLY A 521 -3.94 24.80 -6.59
C GLY A 521 -3.18 23.64 -7.19
N TYR A 522 -2.00 23.35 -6.64
CA TYR A 522 -1.15 22.25 -7.07
C TYR A 522 -0.39 21.60 -5.92
N ASN A 523 -0.08 20.33 -6.09
CA ASN A 523 0.78 19.54 -5.24
C ASN A 523 1.88 18.88 -6.09
N ALA A 524 3.14 19.18 -5.77
CA ALA A 524 4.31 18.65 -6.44
C ALA A 524 5.21 17.90 -5.45
N ASN A 525 5.68 16.72 -5.84
CA ASN A 525 6.63 15.93 -5.07
C ASN A 525 7.78 15.49 -5.99
N LEU A 526 9.01 15.57 -5.49
CA LEU A 526 10.18 15.04 -6.16
C LEU A 526 11.04 14.28 -5.15
N ASN A 527 11.44 13.07 -5.52
CA ASN A 527 12.29 12.20 -4.74
C ASN A 527 13.48 11.72 -5.57
N PHE A 528 14.62 11.63 -4.91
CA PHE A 528 15.79 10.93 -5.40
C PHE A 528 16.27 9.96 -4.33
N GLN A 529 16.60 8.73 -4.74
CA GLN A 529 17.17 7.77 -3.83
C GLN A 529 18.25 6.90 -4.46
N LYS A 530 19.26 6.57 -3.66
CA LYS A 530 20.21 5.48 -3.92
C LYS A 530 19.76 4.27 -3.10
N ARG A 531 19.23 3.26 -3.79
CA ARG A 531 18.51 2.12 -3.22
C ARG A 531 19.42 1.04 -2.62
N THR A 532 20.65 0.88 -3.12
CA THR A 532 21.49 -0.28 -2.79
C THR A 532 22.91 0.08 -2.33
N GLY A 533 23.54 -0.86 -1.62
CA GLY A 533 24.92 -0.78 -1.12
C GLY A 533 25.01 -0.29 0.33
N HIS A 534 26.22 -0.25 0.88
CA HIS A 534 26.48 0.18 2.25
C HIS A 534 25.99 1.61 2.52
N LEU A 535 26.26 2.53 1.59
CA LEU A 535 25.80 3.92 1.69
C LEU A 535 24.54 4.10 0.84
N ARG A 536 23.43 4.44 1.50
CA ARG A 536 22.14 4.74 0.86
C ARG A 536 21.74 6.17 1.12
N LEU A 537 21.01 6.75 0.18
CA LEU A 537 20.56 8.14 0.24
C LEU A 537 19.09 8.18 -0.14
N TYR A 538 18.34 9.03 0.54
CA TYR A 538 16.99 9.44 0.20
C TYR A 538 16.95 10.94 0.32
N SER A 539 16.37 11.63 -0.66
CA SER A 539 16.13 13.06 -0.63
C SER A 539 14.80 13.35 -1.27
N GLU A 540 14.04 14.23 -0.66
CA GLU A 540 12.70 14.55 -1.05
C GLU A 540 12.41 16.03 -0.84
N VAL A 541 11.69 16.60 -1.80
CA VAL A 541 11.08 17.92 -1.69
C VAL A 541 9.62 17.81 -2.10
N ARG A 542 8.77 18.44 -1.30
CA ARG A 542 7.34 18.59 -1.58
C ARG A 542 6.96 20.05 -1.57
N ALA A 543 6.05 20.43 -2.45
CA ALA A 543 5.46 21.75 -2.50
C ALA A 543 3.95 21.61 -2.72
N ARG A 544 3.15 22.11 -1.78
CA ARG A 544 1.69 22.10 -1.85
C ARG A 544 1.13 23.50 -1.70
N SER A 545 0.64 24.06 -2.79
CA SER A 545 0.21 25.47 -2.84
C SER A 545 -0.91 25.75 -1.83
N PRO A 546 -1.09 27.01 -1.40
CA PRO A 546 -2.16 27.39 -0.48
C PRO A 546 -3.56 27.01 -0.96
N GLY A 547 -3.83 27.03 -2.27
CA GLY A 547 -5.14 26.68 -2.84
C GLY A 547 -5.32 25.21 -3.24
N PHE A 548 -4.36 24.31 -2.97
CA PHE A 548 -4.54 22.90 -3.34
C PHE A 548 -5.60 22.22 -2.47
N GLU A 549 -6.60 21.61 -3.07
CA GLU A 549 -7.70 20.89 -2.40
C GLU A 549 -7.89 19.52 -3.05
N ALA A 550 -7.87 18.45 -2.26
CA ALA A 550 -7.80 17.08 -2.78
C ALA A 550 -9.17 16.49 -3.15
N ASN A 551 -10.26 17.26 -2.95
CA ASN A 551 -11.67 16.86 -3.04
C ASN A 551 -12.07 15.72 -2.10
N ASP A 552 -13.34 15.28 -2.19
CA ASP A 552 -13.92 14.28 -1.29
C ASP A 552 -13.27 12.90 -1.42
N LEU A 553 -12.71 12.59 -2.60
CA LEU A 553 -11.97 11.36 -2.85
C LEU A 553 -10.50 11.46 -2.45
N GLY A 554 -10.04 12.62 -2.01
CA GLY A 554 -8.71 12.80 -1.46
C GLY A 554 -8.72 12.99 0.05
N TYR A 555 -7.54 13.10 0.65
CA TYR A 555 -7.39 13.52 2.04
C TYR A 555 -6.23 14.50 2.17
N LEU A 556 -6.54 15.68 2.69
CA LEU A 556 -5.61 16.79 2.84
C LEU A 556 -5.61 17.30 4.28
N GLY A 557 -4.48 17.15 4.96
CA GLY A 557 -4.33 17.65 6.33
C GLY A 557 -3.94 19.13 6.41
N ARG A 558 -3.28 19.69 5.38
CA ARG A 558 -2.76 21.07 5.44
C ARG A 558 -2.36 21.58 4.05
N ALA A 559 -2.67 22.82 3.70
CA ALA A 559 -2.13 23.49 2.50
C ALA A 559 -0.98 24.45 2.88
N ASP A 560 -0.45 25.20 1.90
CA ASP A 560 0.61 26.21 2.14
C ASP A 560 1.89 25.61 2.76
N GLN A 561 2.45 24.59 2.11
CA GLN A 561 3.57 23.83 2.66
C GLN A 561 4.65 23.48 1.65
N ILE A 562 5.88 23.93 1.90
CA ILE A 562 7.10 23.41 1.27
C ILE A 562 7.83 22.58 2.32
N SER A 563 8.13 21.32 2.03
CA SER A 563 8.83 20.45 2.97
C SER A 563 9.99 19.73 2.30
N SER A 564 11.04 19.48 3.06
CA SER A 564 12.15 18.64 2.62
C SER A 564 12.45 17.55 3.64
N ASN A 565 12.92 16.41 3.13
CA ASN A 565 13.41 15.31 3.95
C ASN A 565 14.63 14.72 3.24
N ALA A 566 15.75 14.61 3.94
CA ALA A 566 16.90 13.90 3.45
C ALA A 566 17.36 12.89 4.50
N ARG A 567 17.79 11.72 4.03
CA ARG A 567 18.25 10.66 4.91
C ARG A 567 19.41 9.91 4.27
N LEU A 568 20.45 9.72 5.05
CA LEU A 568 21.65 8.98 4.69
C LEU A 568 21.75 7.77 5.62
N TRP A 569 21.94 6.58 5.06
CA TRP A 569 22.21 5.37 5.83
C TRP A 569 23.58 4.85 5.47
N TYR A 570 24.31 4.40 6.48
CA TYR A 570 25.45 3.53 6.33
C TYR A 570 25.18 2.20 7.04
N ASP A 571 25.07 1.12 6.27
CA ASP A 571 24.83 -0.23 6.75
C ASP A 571 26.13 -1.05 6.65
N GLN A 572 26.72 -1.43 7.77
CA GLN A 572 27.76 -2.46 7.80
C GLN A 572 27.11 -3.81 8.10
N PHE A 573 27.20 -4.71 7.13
CA PHE A 573 26.50 -5.97 7.18
C PHE A 573 27.39 -7.20 7.28
N ARG A 574 28.70 -7.04 7.10
CA ARG A 574 29.64 -8.14 7.31
C ARG A 574 30.06 -8.16 8.78
N PRO A 575 30.03 -9.32 9.45
CA PRO A 575 30.53 -9.47 10.80
C PRO A 575 31.99 -9.02 10.90
N GLY A 576 32.25 -8.08 11.81
CA GLY A 576 33.58 -7.60 12.14
C GLY A 576 34.14 -8.28 13.38
N ARG A 577 35.12 -7.61 14.01
CA ARG A 577 35.70 -8.08 15.28
C ARG A 577 34.68 -8.11 16.41
N TRP A 578 33.88 -7.05 16.54
CA TRP A 578 33.01 -6.80 17.70
C TRP A 578 31.51 -6.96 17.40
N PHE A 579 31.09 -6.58 16.19
CA PHE A 579 29.69 -6.53 15.80
C PHE A 579 29.42 -7.52 14.66
N ARG A 580 28.24 -8.15 14.67
CA ARG A 580 27.71 -8.93 13.54
C ARG A 580 27.25 -8.02 12.41
N SER A 581 26.59 -6.91 12.78
CA SER A 581 26.24 -5.82 11.88
C SER A 581 26.00 -4.54 12.68
N TRP A 582 26.10 -3.40 12.01
CA TRP A 582 25.71 -2.11 12.58
C TRP A 582 25.20 -1.18 11.48
N GLN A 583 24.31 -0.27 11.86
CA GLN A 583 23.75 0.73 10.99
C GLN A 583 23.89 2.11 11.64
N LEU A 584 24.21 3.10 10.81
CA LEU A 584 24.12 4.51 11.17
C LEU A 584 23.16 5.20 10.21
N ASN A 585 22.28 6.02 10.74
CA ASN A 585 21.36 6.85 10.01
C ASN A 585 21.56 8.31 10.39
N VAL A 586 21.61 9.18 9.39
CA VAL A 586 21.52 10.63 9.58
C VAL A 586 20.35 11.11 8.77
N SER A 587 19.45 11.87 9.38
CA SER A 587 18.30 12.46 8.69
C SER A 587 18.20 13.95 8.97
N SER A 588 17.79 14.70 7.97
CA SER A 588 17.35 16.08 8.12
C SER A 588 15.95 16.24 7.59
N TRP A 589 15.22 17.18 8.17
CA TRP A 589 13.87 17.51 7.74
C TRP A 589 13.63 19.01 7.88
N GLY A 590 12.73 19.53 7.07
CA GLY A 590 12.39 20.93 7.10
C GLY A 590 11.00 21.20 6.57
N ASN A 591 10.38 22.23 7.11
CA ASN A 591 9.06 22.66 6.71
C ASN A 591 8.94 24.17 6.71
N TRP A 592 8.37 24.71 5.64
CA TRP A 592 8.17 26.13 5.41
C TRP A 592 6.75 26.39 4.90
N SER A 593 6.23 27.61 5.13
CA SER A 593 5.10 28.13 4.35
C SER A 593 5.53 28.44 2.91
N PHE A 594 4.59 28.66 1.99
CA PHE A 594 4.93 29.15 0.64
C PHE A 594 5.53 30.57 0.66
N GLY A 595 5.27 31.33 1.73
CA GLY A 595 5.93 32.60 1.99
C GLY A 595 7.41 32.46 2.39
N GLY A 596 7.89 31.23 2.60
CA GLY A 596 9.27 30.94 3.01
C GLY A 596 9.52 30.99 4.51
N GLU A 597 8.47 31.15 5.33
CA GLU A 597 8.59 31.15 6.79
C GLU A 597 8.89 29.74 7.26
N ARG A 598 9.99 29.59 8.01
CA ARG A 598 10.37 28.30 8.60
C ARG A 598 9.43 27.99 9.76
N GLN A 599 8.82 26.80 9.71
CA GLN A 599 7.92 26.33 10.76
C GLN A 599 8.61 25.36 11.71
N TRP A 600 9.45 24.49 11.15
CA TRP A 600 10.35 23.62 11.90
C TRP A 600 11.40 23.07 10.95
N THR A 601 12.60 22.85 11.47
CA THR A 601 13.64 22.05 10.81
C THR A 601 14.31 21.18 11.86
N GLY A 602 14.97 20.12 11.45
CA GLY A 602 15.73 19.34 12.40
C GLY A 602 16.72 18.41 11.73
N VAL A 603 17.57 17.86 12.57
CA VAL A 603 18.53 16.83 12.21
C VAL A 603 18.51 15.76 13.29
N ALA A 604 18.60 14.51 12.89
CA ALA A 604 18.82 13.40 13.81
C ALA A 604 19.94 12.52 13.29
N MET A 605 20.61 11.89 14.24
CA MET A 605 21.50 10.77 14.01
C MET A 605 21.06 9.62 14.90
N TRP A 606 20.85 8.45 14.32
CA TRP A 606 20.48 7.24 15.05
C TRP A 606 21.35 6.08 14.57
N GLY A 607 21.70 5.17 15.47
CA GLY A 607 22.44 3.98 15.11
C GLY A 607 22.07 2.78 15.97
N ASN A 608 22.29 1.60 15.40
CA ASN A 608 22.22 0.34 16.11
C ASN A 608 23.41 -0.54 15.76
N ALA A 609 23.74 -1.46 16.66
CA ALA A 609 24.79 -2.45 16.46
C ALA A 609 24.41 -3.75 17.18
N GLN A 610 24.50 -4.88 16.48
CA GLN A 610 24.30 -6.20 17.06
C GLN A 610 25.67 -6.82 17.38
N LEU A 611 25.86 -7.21 18.65
CA LEU A 611 27.04 -7.91 19.13
C LEU A 611 27.03 -9.38 18.69
N LYS A 612 28.18 -10.06 18.78
CA LYS A 612 28.31 -11.49 18.41
C LYS A 612 27.48 -12.45 19.24
N ASN A 613 27.08 -12.04 20.44
CA ASN A 613 26.20 -12.78 21.34
C ASN A 613 24.72 -12.37 21.20
N PHE A 614 24.33 -11.76 20.07
CA PHE A 614 22.97 -11.34 19.73
C PHE A 614 22.38 -10.17 20.54
N TRP A 615 23.12 -9.62 21.50
CA TRP A 615 22.73 -8.38 22.17
C TRP A 615 22.77 -7.20 21.19
N THR A 616 21.75 -6.33 21.25
CA THR A 616 21.67 -5.14 20.40
C THR A 616 21.86 -3.89 21.23
N VAL A 617 22.76 -3.02 20.78
CA VAL A 617 22.94 -1.67 21.33
C VAL A 617 22.36 -0.69 20.33
N MET A 618 21.57 0.27 20.81
CA MET A 618 20.98 1.33 19.97
C MET A 618 21.06 2.67 20.68
N GLY A 619 21.17 3.74 19.92
CA GLY A 619 21.24 5.09 20.45
C GLY A 619 21.11 6.14 19.35
N GLY A 620 20.71 7.34 19.73
CA GLY A 620 20.60 8.44 18.80
C GLY A 620 20.48 9.78 19.50
N THR A 621 20.56 10.84 18.70
CA THR A 621 20.33 12.22 19.11
C THR A 621 19.54 12.90 18.02
N ASP A 622 18.62 13.77 18.40
CA ASP A 622 17.92 14.65 17.50
C ASP A 622 17.97 16.09 18.02
N HIS A 623 17.91 17.03 17.09
CA HIS A 623 17.81 18.44 17.40
C HIS A 623 16.82 19.08 16.44
N SER A 624 15.77 19.67 17.00
CA SER A 624 14.75 20.41 16.27
C SER A 624 14.95 21.91 16.48
N PHE A 625 15.05 22.64 15.38
CA PHE A 625 15.09 24.10 15.35
C PHE A 625 13.68 24.63 15.11
N ALA A 626 13.22 25.52 16.00
CA ALA A 626 12.03 26.33 15.80
C ALA A 626 12.25 27.37 14.71
#